data_AF-A0A1V3H848-F1
#
_entry.id   AF-A0A1V3H848-F1
#
_cell.length_a   1.000
_cell.length_b   1.000
_cell.length_c   1.000
_cell.angle_alpha   90.00
_cell.angle_beta   90.00
_cell.angle_gamma   90.00
#
_symmetry.space_group_name_H-M   'P 1'
#
loop_
_entity.id
_entity.type
_entity.pdbx_description
1 polymer ?
#
loop_
_entity_poly.entity_id
_entity_poly.type
_entity_poly.pdbx_seq_one_letter_code
_entity_poly.pdbx_strand_id
1 'polypeptide(L)'
;MKLVKGKPEHHFHFDTENIGLLERLFISPLRKGEGFYRGMFNQDFSQIFKSFHRRHEELFRIKSNNDVLADKLLGNIKGRRRHHCLDDTLRDWVEEIAQKLVRLKSARYFLHEDEEKNELHVVPLSSVNLFQFLNICIQYLPNRRKEHWNSDGELLPAELRILDTSKLIRIDIPSATKQLLLAQNRVLTALDKHQYDNTSFFPEPTYKTPIPRSDFDFNYWVDTQDKALYRATRDTGWTGRKHDSSKRSDFFDCYRLLRFKRNQLILRDNILFQLGKELTRVGQQYNPEFEVVISPTNALPNIAELDKLKEQLSQEKVSFTDIINFCYERKRTS
;
A
#
# COMPACT_ATOMS: atom_id res chain seq x y z
N MET A 1 29.75 -4.64 -15.02
CA MET A 1 28.32 -4.28 -15.16
C MET A 1 27.82 -4.80 -16.50
N LYS A 2 26.88 -5.74 -16.50
CA LYS A 2 26.41 -6.44 -17.71
C LYS A 2 25.04 -5.92 -18.13
N LEU A 3 24.81 -5.67 -19.41
CA LEU A 3 23.49 -5.35 -19.95
C LEU A 3 22.87 -6.62 -20.56
N VAL A 4 21.67 -6.98 -20.12
CA VAL A 4 20.97 -8.20 -20.56
C VAL A 4 19.52 -7.84 -20.92
N LYS A 5 18.97 -8.44 -21.97
CA LYS A 5 17.52 -8.42 -22.21
C LYS A 5 16.96 -9.75 -21.70
N GLY A 6 15.94 -9.72 -20.84
CA GLY A 6 15.43 -10.97 -20.28
C GLY A 6 14.37 -10.81 -19.21
N LYS A 7 13.94 -11.96 -18.67
CA LYS A 7 12.96 -12.04 -17.59
C LYS A 7 13.50 -11.38 -16.31
N PRO A 8 12.62 -10.73 -15.51
CA PRO A 8 13.03 -10.10 -14.27
C PRO A 8 13.54 -11.13 -13.26
N GLU A 9 14.47 -10.73 -12.39
CA GLU A 9 14.91 -11.56 -11.26
C GLU A 9 14.11 -11.19 -10.00
N HIS A 10 13.52 -12.21 -9.35
CA HIS A 10 12.54 -12.02 -8.27
C HIS A 10 13.12 -12.21 -6.86
N HIS A 11 14.20 -12.99 -6.72
CA HIS A 11 14.80 -13.33 -5.43
C HIS A 11 16.32 -13.16 -5.51
N PHE A 12 16.83 -12.14 -4.83
CA PHE A 12 18.25 -11.99 -4.59
C PHE A 12 18.45 -11.30 -3.24
N HIS A 13 19.37 -11.84 -2.45
CA HIS A 13 19.84 -11.17 -1.24
C HIS A 13 20.90 -10.14 -1.62
N PHE A 14 20.75 -8.94 -1.10
CA PHE A 14 21.77 -7.90 -1.24
C PHE A 14 22.94 -8.27 -0.36
N ASP A 15 24.15 -8.26 -0.92
CA ASP A 15 25.35 -8.19 -0.09
C ASP A 15 25.39 -6.80 0.57
N THR A 16 25.12 -6.75 1.87
CA THR A 16 25.01 -5.50 2.61
C THR A 16 26.36 -4.87 2.94
N GLU A 17 27.44 -5.65 2.85
CA GLU A 17 28.79 -5.20 3.23
C GLU A 17 29.46 -4.42 2.08
N ASN A 18 29.06 -4.68 0.83
CA ASN A 18 29.67 -4.12 -0.38
C ASN A 18 28.76 -3.16 -1.17
N ILE A 19 27.95 -2.34 -0.49
CA ILE A 19 27.05 -1.39 -1.15
C ILE A 19 27.82 -0.15 -1.64
N GLY A 20 27.98 -0.02 -2.96
CA GLY A 20 28.59 1.13 -3.63
C GLY A 20 27.73 2.43 -3.56
N LEU A 21 28.31 3.56 -3.98
CA LEU A 21 27.64 4.87 -3.92
C LEU A 21 26.34 4.94 -4.74
N LEU A 22 26.32 4.37 -5.94
CA LEU A 22 25.11 4.30 -6.78
C LEU A 22 24.03 3.45 -6.10
N GLU A 23 24.43 2.32 -5.53
CA GLU A 23 23.53 1.42 -4.80
C GLU A 23 22.92 2.12 -3.57
N ARG A 24 23.68 2.96 -2.86
CA ARG A 24 23.14 3.80 -1.77
C ARG A 24 22.12 4.84 -2.26
N LEU A 25 22.35 5.48 -3.40
CA LEU A 25 21.42 6.47 -3.96
C LEU A 25 20.10 5.82 -4.40
N PHE A 26 20.15 4.64 -5.01
CA PHE A 26 18.97 3.95 -5.54
C PHE A 26 18.24 3.09 -4.51
N ILE A 27 18.93 2.53 -3.50
CA ILE A 27 18.37 1.53 -2.58
C ILE A 27 18.12 2.10 -1.17
N SER A 28 18.88 3.10 -0.71
CA SER A 28 18.79 3.59 0.69
C SER A 28 17.48 4.28 1.10
N PRO A 29 16.71 4.99 0.23
CA PRO A 29 15.50 5.70 0.67
C PRO A 29 14.38 4.80 1.21
N LEU A 30 14.47 3.47 0.96
CA LEU A 30 13.44 2.48 1.29
C LEU A 30 13.80 1.54 2.45
N ARG A 31 15.06 1.55 2.89
CA ARG A 31 15.54 0.76 4.05
C ARG A 31 15.31 1.46 5.38
N LYS A 32 15.17 2.79 5.40
CA LYS A 32 14.75 3.49 6.62
C LYS A 32 13.34 2.99 6.95
N GLY A 33 13.22 2.20 8.03
CA GLY A 33 11.96 1.68 8.50
C GLY A 33 10.92 2.79 8.58
N GLU A 34 9.66 2.45 8.34
CA GLU A 34 8.59 3.41 8.54
C GLU A 34 8.61 3.84 10.00
N GLY A 35 8.66 5.16 10.25
CA GLY A 35 8.51 5.68 11.60
C GLY A 35 7.15 5.31 12.18
N PHE A 36 6.99 5.45 13.49
CA PHE A 36 5.83 4.94 14.22
C PHE A 36 4.47 5.40 13.67
N TYR A 37 4.25 6.70 13.55
CA TYR A 37 3.00 7.26 13.02
C TYR A 37 2.82 6.92 11.56
N ARG A 38 3.90 6.98 10.75
CA ARG A 38 3.83 6.60 9.34
C ARG A 38 3.45 5.13 9.15
N GLY A 39 4.02 4.24 9.94
CA GLY A 39 3.73 2.80 9.91
C GLY A 39 2.28 2.51 10.28
N MET A 40 1.79 3.09 11.38
CA MET A 40 0.38 2.93 11.77
C MET A 40 -0.58 3.49 10.72
N PHE A 41 -0.31 4.68 10.18
CA PHE A 41 -1.13 5.26 9.12
C PHE A 41 -1.14 4.34 7.89
N ASN A 42 0.01 3.85 7.45
CA ASN A 42 0.11 3.01 6.26
C ASN A 42 -0.67 1.70 6.44
N GLN A 43 -0.59 1.08 7.62
CA GLN A 43 -1.37 -0.09 7.96
C GLN A 43 -2.88 0.20 7.92
N ASP A 44 -3.31 1.29 8.54
CA ASP A 44 -4.73 1.63 8.62
C ASP A 44 -5.30 2.02 7.25
N PHE A 45 -4.57 2.81 6.46
CA PHE A 45 -5.02 3.34 5.18
C PHE A 45 -5.06 2.27 4.09
N SER A 46 -4.12 1.31 4.11
CA SER A 46 -4.09 0.19 3.18
C SER A 46 -5.15 -0.90 3.45
N GLN A 47 -5.76 -0.92 4.64
CA GLN A 47 -6.92 -1.78 4.96
C GLN A 47 -8.21 -1.25 4.29
N ILE A 48 -8.25 -1.35 2.96
CA ILE A 48 -9.38 -0.91 2.13
C ILE A 48 -10.62 -1.81 2.28
N PHE A 49 -10.44 -3.07 2.68
CA PHE A 49 -11.50 -3.98 3.11
C PHE A 49 -11.35 -4.25 4.62
N LYS A 50 -12.42 -4.10 5.40
CA LYS A 50 -12.39 -4.28 6.86
C LYS A 50 -13.07 -5.58 7.33
N SER A 51 -14.02 -6.10 6.56
CA SER A 51 -14.78 -7.30 6.93
C SER A 51 -14.12 -8.60 6.40
N PHE A 52 -14.00 -9.62 7.27
CA PHE A 52 -13.41 -10.93 6.94
C PHE A 52 -14.44 -12.02 6.58
N HIS A 53 -15.75 -11.72 6.67
CA HIS A 53 -16.81 -12.76 6.72
C HIS A 53 -17.99 -12.44 5.80
N ARG A 54 -17.76 -12.26 4.51
CA ARG A 54 -18.82 -12.32 3.49
C ARG A 54 -18.59 -13.54 2.62
N ARG A 55 -18.81 -14.73 3.19
CA ARG A 55 -18.48 -16.01 2.55
C ARG A 55 -19.38 -16.38 1.35
N HIS A 56 -20.37 -15.57 1.02
CA HIS A 56 -21.39 -15.91 0.01
C HIS A 56 -21.81 -14.76 -0.93
N GLU A 57 -21.17 -13.59 -0.87
CA GLU A 57 -21.49 -12.49 -1.77
C GLU A 57 -20.34 -12.25 -2.73
N GLU A 58 -20.65 -12.17 -4.04
CA GLU A 58 -19.70 -11.70 -5.04
C GLU A 58 -19.33 -10.24 -4.75
N LEU A 59 -18.08 -10.01 -4.39
CA LEU A 59 -17.52 -8.71 -4.04
C LEU A 59 -17.16 -7.90 -5.28
N PHE A 60 -16.79 -8.59 -6.36
CA PHE A 60 -16.33 -7.96 -7.60
C PHE A 60 -17.14 -8.45 -8.79
N ARG A 61 -17.44 -7.52 -9.68
CA ARG A 61 -18.03 -7.81 -10.98
C ARG A 61 -16.95 -7.68 -12.03
N ILE A 62 -16.67 -8.80 -12.69
CA ILE A 62 -15.73 -8.90 -13.80
C ILE A 62 -16.55 -9.07 -15.08
N LYS A 63 -16.35 -8.15 -16.02
CA LYS A 63 -16.92 -8.25 -17.36
C LYS A 63 -15.77 -8.44 -18.33
N SER A 64 -15.77 -9.54 -19.07
CA SER A 64 -14.84 -9.75 -20.18
C SER A 64 -15.58 -10.18 -21.43
N ASN A 65 -14.98 -9.93 -22.58
CA ASN A 65 -15.40 -10.51 -23.85
C ASN A 65 -14.69 -11.85 -24.15
N ASN A 66 -13.75 -12.27 -23.31
CA ASN A 66 -13.09 -13.57 -23.39
C ASN A 66 -12.77 -14.06 -21.98
N ASP A 67 -13.74 -14.75 -21.37
CA ASP A 67 -13.66 -15.22 -19.99
C ASP A 67 -12.50 -16.21 -19.79
N VAL A 68 -12.19 -17.03 -20.80
CA VAL A 68 -11.06 -17.98 -20.74
C VAL A 68 -9.72 -17.26 -20.56
N LEU A 69 -9.50 -16.17 -21.29
CA LEU A 69 -8.28 -15.37 -21.16
C LEU A 69 -8.26 -14.58 -19.85
N ALA A 70 -9.42 -14.05 -19.42
CA ALA A 70 -9.54 -13.37 -18.13
C ALA A 70 -9.21 -14.31 -16.96
N ASP A 71 -9.74 -15.53 -16.99
CA ASP A 71 -9.48 -16.57 -15.99
C ASP A 71 -8.00 -16.98 -15.97
N LYS A 72 -7.34 -17.08 -17.14
CA LYS A 72 -5.90 -17.35 -17.20
C LYS A 72 -5.06 -16.24 -16.56
N LEU A 73 -5.42 -14.98 -16.79
CA LEU A 73 -4.70 -13.83 -16.23
C LEU A 73 -4.91 -13.68 -14.72
N LEU A 74 -6.08 -14.08 -14.21
CA LEU A 74 -6.46 -13.92 -12.80
C LEU A 74 -6.20 -15.16 -11.94
N GLY A 75 -6.30 -16.36 -12.51
CA GLY A 75 -6.25 -17.64 -11.78
C GLY A 75 -4.90 -17.96 -11.16
N ASN A 76 -3.83 -17.37 -11.68
CA ASN A 76 -2.44 -17.67 -11.32
C ASN A 76 -1.73 -16.53 -10.58
N ILE A 77 -2.51 -15.63 -9.98
CA ILE A 77 -1.99 -14.63 -9.05
C ILE A 77 -1.66 -15.33 -7.73
N LYS A 78 -0.40 -15.26 -7.28
CA LYS A 78 0.00 -15.83 -5.99
C LYS A 78 -0.72 -15.11 -4.84
N GLY A 79 -1.78 -15.72 -4.30
CA GLY A 79 -2.46 -15.28 -3.09
C GLY A 79 -1.74 -15.69 -1.80
N ARG A 80 -2.10 -15.08 -0.67
CA ARG A 80 -1.54 -15.45 0.66
C ARG A 80 -2.23 -16.66 1.29
N ARG A 81 -3.39 -17.09 0.80
CA ARG A 81 -4.20 -18.18 1.41
C ARG A 81 -4.15 -19.44 0.53
N ARG A 82 -4.67 -20.55 1.05
CA ARG A 82 -4.56 -21.88 0.39
C ARG A 82 -5.87 -22.36 -0.27
N HIS A 83 -6.98 -21.66 -0.05
CA HIS A 83 -8.29 -21.97 -0.64
C HIS A 83 -8.82 -20.67 -1.22
N HIS A 84 -8.92 -20.57 -2.55
CA HIS A 84 -9.21 -19.32 -3.22
C HIS A 84 -10.36 -19.50 -4.22
N CYS A 85 -11.49 -18.84 -3.96
CA CYS A 85 -12.33 -18.40 -5.07
C CYS A 85 -11.66 -17.16 -5.70
N LEU A 86 -12.04 -16.84 -6.94
CA LEU A 86 -11.46 -15.72 -7.69
C LEU A 86 -11.58 -14.39 -6.92
N ASP A 87 -12.69 -14.19 -6.22
CA ASP A 87 -12.94 -12.99 -5.40
C ASP A 87 -11.93 -12.83 -4.25
N ASP A 88 -11.59 -13.92 -3.56
CA ASP A 88 -10.60 -13.89 -2.49
C ASP A 88 -9.20 -13.57 -3.05
N THR A 89 -8.86 -14.12 -4.22
CA THR A 89 -7.59 -13.80 -4.91
C THR A 89 -7.53 -12.33 -5.30
N LEU A 90 -8.60 -11.80 -5.91
CA LEU A 90 -8.65 -10.42 -6.33
C LEU A 90 -8.59 -9.47 -5.12
N ARG A 91 -9.33 -9.79 -4.05
CA ARG A 91 -9.27 -9.05 -2.78
C ARG A 91 -7.86 -8.99 -2.23
N ASP A 92 -7.21 -10.14 -2.04
CA ASP A 92 -5.85 -10.24 -1.51
C ASP A 92 -4.88 -9.43 -2.39
N TRP A 93 -5.04 -9.50 -3.71
CA TRP A 93 -4.20 -8.75 -4.64
C TRP A 93 -4.39 -7.23 -4.52
N VAL A 94 -5.63 -6.76 -4.45
CA VAL A 94 -5.95 -5.33 -4.30
C VAL A 94 -5.46 -4.81 -2.94
N GLU A 95 -5.56 -5.59 -1.86
CA GLU A 95 -4.98 -5.25 -0.54
C GLU A 95 -3.44 -5.15 -0.61
N GLU A 96 -2.78 -6.10 -1.28
CA GLU A 96 -1.32 -6.06 -1.47
C GLU A 96 -0.90 -4.83 -2.30
N ILE A 97 -1.63 -4.52 -3.36
CA ILE A 97 -1.41 -3.33 -4.17
C ILE A 97 -1.59 -2.08 -3.31
N ALA A 98 -2.66 -1.99 -2.52
CA ALA A 98 -2.89 -0.86 -1.62
C ALA A 98 -1.73 -0.66 -0.64
N GLN A 99 -1.22 -1.73 -0.02
CA GLN A 99 -0.04 -1.67 0.84
C GLN A 99 1.19 -1.12 0.11
N LYS A 100 1.47 -1.63 -1.10
CA LYS A 100 2.58 -1.15 -1.94
C LYS A 100 2.39 0.30 -2.37
N LEU A 101 1.20 0.72 -2.78
CA LEU A 101 0.92 2.09 -3.22
C LEU A 101 1.08 3.09 -2.06
N VAL A 102 0.64 2.75 -0.86
CA VAL A 102 0.73 3.66 0.28
C VAL A 102 2.19 3.87 0.70
N ARG A 103 2.98 2.79 0.70
CA ARG A 103 4.41 2.80 1.06
C ARG A 103 5.32 3.34 -0.05
N LEU A 104 5.19 2.80 -1.27
CA LEU A 104 6.09 2.97 -2.42
C LEU A 104 5.54 3.90 -3.50
N LYS A 105 4.27 4.31 -3.43
CA LYS A 105 3.55 5.14 -4.41
C LYS A 105 3.31 4.48 -5.78
N SER A 106 3.87 3.30 -6.01
CA SER A 106 3.69 2.49 -7.21
C SER A 106 3.75 1.00 -6.88
N ALA A 107 3.04 0.18 -7.65
CA ALA A 107 3.11 -1.27 -7.62
C ALA A 107 3.33 -1.78 -9.04
N ARG A 108 4.29 -2.70 -9.20
CA ARG A 108 4.66 -3.26 -10.50
C ARG A 108 4.62 -4.78 -10.45
N TYR A 109 4.10 -5.37 -11.51
CA TYR A 109 4.02 -6.82 -11.71
C TYR A 109 4.49 -7.16 -13.12
N PHE A 110 4.93 -8.39 -13.32
CA PHE A 110 5.36 -8.88 -14.62
C PHE A 110 4.57 -10.12 -14.99
N LEU A 111 4.11 -10.18 -16.24
CA LEU A 111 3.47 -11.35 -16.81
C LEU A 111 4.54 -12.34 -17.28
N HIS A 112 4.54 -13.52 -16.67
CA HIS A 112 5.41 -14.63 -17.02
C HIS A 112 4.60 -15.70 -17.75
N GLU A 113 5.08 -16.13 -18.90
CA GLU A 113 4.55 -17.30 -19.62
C GLU A 113 5.36 -18.53 -19.22
N ASP A 114 4.67 -19.53 -18.68
CA ASP A 114 5.19 -20.89 -18.51
C ASP A 114 4.82 -21.70 -19.77
N GLU A 115 5.82 -21.90 -20.64
CA GLU A 115 5.66 -22.63 -21.89
C GLU A 115 5.36 -24.12 -21.67
N GLU A 116 5.79 -24.70 -20.55
CA GLU A 116 5.58 -26.14 -20.26
C GLU A 116 4.14 -26.42 -19.85
N LYS A 117 3.52 -25.50 -19.09
CA LYS A 117 2.15 -25.64 -18.57
C LYS A 117 1.12 -24.86 -19.36
N ASN A 118 1.54 -24.03 -20.33
CA ASN A 118 0.69 -23.08 -21.04
C ASN A 118 -0.08 -22.16 -20.06
N GLU A 119 0.60 -21.77 -18.99
CA GLU A 119 0.06 -20.99 -17.88
C GLU A 119 0.66 -19.58 -17.89
N LEU A 120 -0.17 -18.59 -17.55
CA LEU A 120 0.26 -17.21 -17.35
C LEU A 120 0.38 -16.96 -15.85
N HIS A 121 1.49 -16.38 -15.40
CA HIS A 121 1.69 -16.02 -14.00
C HIS A 121 1.97 -14.54 -13.84
N VAL A 122 1.26 -13.89 -12.94
CA VAL A 122 1.52 -12.50 -12.56
C VAL A 122 2.44 -12.49 -11.34
N VAL A 123 3.68 -12.06 -11.54
CA VAL A 123 4.70 -12.07 -10.48
C VAL A 123 4.99 -10.65 -10.00
N PRO A 124 4.98 -10.39 -8.68
CA PRO A 124 5.31 -9.07 -8.16
C PRO A 124 6.76 -8.70 -8.46
N LEU A 125 6.97 -7.43 -8.82
CA LEU A 125 8.30 -6.85 -8.97
C LEU A 125 8.60 -5.85 -7.86
N SER A 126 9.83 -5.89 -7.36
CA SER A 126 10.32 -4.85 -6.47
C SER A 126 10.44 -3.53 -7.24
N SER A 127 9.68 -2.52 -6.81
CA SER A 127 9.76 -1.18 -7.41
C SER A 127 11.06 -0.43 -7.06
N VAL A 128 11.87 -0.96 -6.13
CA VAL A 128 13.10 -0.34 -5.64
C VAL A 128 14.23 -0.38 -6.68
N ASN A 129 14.25 -1.43 -7.50
CA ASN A 129 15.33 -1.69 -8.44
C ASN A 129 14.91 -1.44 -9.89
N LEU A 130 13.75 -0.81 -10.10
CA LEU A 130 13.19 -0.58 -11.43
C LEU A 130 13.24 0.90 -11.78
N PHE A 131 13.85 1.19 -12.91
CA PHE A 131 13.92 2.53 -13.47
C PHE A 131 13.24 2.54 -14.83
N GLN A 132 12.61 3.66 -15.13
CA GLN A 132 12.07 3.91 -16.45
C GLN A 132 12.90 5.00 -17.09
N PHE A 133 13.49 4.68 -18.23
CA PHE A 133 14.16 5.66 -19.09
C PHE A 133 13.45 5.66 -20.43
N LEU A 134 12.81 6.77 -20.77
CA LEU A 134 11.88 6.88 -21.89
C LEU A 134 10.76 5.82 -21.78
N ASN A 135 10.72 4.87 -22.72
CA ASN A 135 9.77 3.75 -22.77
C ASN A 135 10.42 2.41 -22.45
N ILE A 136 11.64 2.40 -21.90
CA ILE A 136 12.35 1.18 -21.53
C ILE A 136 12.30 1.04 -20.01
N CYS A 137 11.78 -0.10 -19.54
CA CYS A 137 11.86 -0.46 -18.13
C CYS A 137 13.14 -1.27 -17.90
N ILE A 138 13.97 -0.79 -16.98
CA ILE A 138 15.27 -1.40 -16.68
C ILE A 138 15.26 -1.83 -15.20
N GLN A 139 15.55 -3.11 -14.96
CA GLN A 139 15.81 -3.64 -13.63
C GLN A 139 17.31 -3.62 -13.35
N TYR A 140 17.71 -3.02 -12.25
CA TYR A 140 19.08 -3.07 -11.76
C TYR A 140 19.23 -4.16 -10.71
N LEU A 141 20.12 -5.10 -10.99
CA LEU A 141 20.53 -6.14 -10.07
C LEU A 141 21.92 -5.76 -9.57
N PRO A 142 22.10 -5.47 -8.27
CA PRO A 142 23.43 -5.20 -7.72
C PRO A 142 24.27 -6.48 -7.73
N ASN A 143 25.53 -6.35 -7.30
CA ASN A 143 26.37 -7.51 -7.02
C ASN A 143 25.64 -8.41 -6.01
N ARG A 144 25.52 -9.69 -6.35
CA ARG A 144 24.74 -10.65 -5.56
C ARG A 144 25.48 -11.98 -5.47
N ARG A 145 25.41 -12.60 -4.30
CA ARG A 145 25.98 -13.93 -4.11
C ARG A 145 24.90 -14.97 -4.41
N LYS A 146 25.20 -15.89 -5.33
CA LYS A 146 24.37 -17.05 -5.58
C LYS A 146 24.93 -18.20 -4.77
N GLU A 147 24.31 -18.48 -3.64
CA GLU A 147 24.64 -19.63 -2.81
C GLU A 147 24.21 -20.90 -3.53
N HIS A 148 25.14 -21.84 -3.68
CA HIS A 148 24.85 -23.20 -4.08
C HIS A 148 25.03 -24.07 -2.84
N TRP A 149 24.14 -25.04 -2.64
CA TRP A 149 24.17 -25.94 -1.47
C TRP A 149 25.53 -26.64 -1.27
N ASN A 150 26.31 -26.80 -2.34
CA ASN A 150 27.56 -27.57 -2.34
C ASN A 150 28.81 -26.76 -2.78
N SER A 151 28.74 -25.43 -2.91
CA SER A 151 29.92 -24.62 -3.29
C SER A 151 29.99 -23.30 -2.54
N ASP A 152 31.21 -22.77 -2.40
CA ASP A 152 31.39 -21.36 -2.04
C ASP A 152 30.62 -20.52 -3.07
N GLY A 153 29.59 -19.80 -2.61
CA GLY A 153 28.62 -19.14 -3.48
C GLY A 153 29.29 -18.20 -4.48
N GLU A 154 28.82 -18.24 -5.74
CA GLU A 154 29.37 -17.44 -6.83
C GLU A 154 28.93 -15.98 -6.69
N LEU A 155 29.87 -15.04 -6.82
CA LEU A 155 29.56 -13.62 -6.77
C LEU A 155 29.21 -13.14 -8.19
N LEU A 156 27.92 -12.97 -8.44
CA LEU A 156 27.40 -12.47 -9.70
C LEU A 156 27.59 -10.95 -9.76
N PRO A 157 28.16 -10.42 -10.87
CA PRO A 157 28.38 -8.99 -11.03
C PRO A 157 27.04 -8.26 -11.21
N ALA A 158 27.06 -6.94 -11.00
CA ALA A 158 25.90 -6.09 -11.22
C ALA A 158 25.40 -6.17 -12.67
N GLU A 159 24.08 -6.32 -12.84
CA GLU A 159 23.41 -6.47 -14.13
C GLU A 159 22.32 -5.41 -14.30
N LEU A 160 22.22 -4.85 -15.51
CA LEU A 160 21.04 -4.12 -15.96
C LEU A 160 20.22 -5.03 -16.86
N ARG A 161 18.96 -5.25 -16.51
CA ARG A 161 18.02 -6.02 -17.32
C ARG A 161 16.99 -5.12 -17.96
N ILE A 162 16.95 -5.14 -19.29
CA ILE A 162 15.86 -4.49 -20.03
C ILE A 162 14.67 -5.44 -20.03
N LEU A 163 13.57 -4.98 -19.42
CA LEU A 163 12.31 -5.70 -19.33
C LEU A 163 11.41 -5.37 -20.52
N ASP A 164 10.63 -6.36 -20.93
CA ASP A 164 9.57 -6.16 -21.90
C ASP A 164 8.43 -5.34 -21.27
N THR A 165 8.27 -4.10 -21.72
CA THR A 165 7.24 -3.19 -21.21
C THR A 165 5.84 -3.64 -21.59
N SER A 166 5.71 -4.44 -22.64
CA SER A 166 4.42 -4.98 -23.05
C SER A 166 3.85 -5.89 -21.95
N LYS A 167 4.70 -6.68 -21.27
CA LYS A 167 4.35 -7.64 -20.21
C LYS A 167 4.33 -7.04 -18.79
N LEU A 168 4.63 -5.74 -18.64
CA LEU A 168 4.75 -5.07 -17.35
C LEU A 168 3.42 -4.45 -16.91
N ILE A 169 2.81 -4.92 -15.83
CA ILE A 169 1.63 -4.30 -15.23
C ILE A 169 2.08 -3.21 -14.26
N ARG A 170 1.59 -1.98 -14.45
CA ARG A 170 1.92 -0.82 -13.61
C ARG A 170 0.68 -0.21 -12.99
N ILE A 171 0.69 -0.07 -11.67
CA ILE A 171 -0.36 0.58 -10.91
C ILE A 171 0.26 1.72 -10.10
N ASP A 172 -0.28 2.91 -10.25
CA ASP A 172 0.18 4.11 -9.55
C ASP A 172 -0.91 4.68 -8.64
N ILE A 173 -0.50 5.37 -7.58
CA ILE A 173 -1.46 6.05 -6.71
C ILE A 173 -2.09 7.27 -7.44
N PRO A 174 -3.39 7.58 -7.27
CA PRO A 174 -4.00 8.79 -7.82
C PRO A 174 -3.24 10.05 -7.44
N SER A 175 -3.13 11.02 -8.35
CA SER A 175 -2.40 12.28 -8.10
C SER A 175 -2.93 13.05 -6.88
N ALA A 176 -4.26 13.12 -6.72
CA ALA A 176 -4.89 13.76 -5.57
C ALA A 176 -4.51 13.07 -4.25
N THR A 177 -4.63 11.74 -4.18
CA THR A 177 -4.23 10.95 -3.03
C THR A 177 -2.72 11.07 -2.77
N LYS A 178 -1.90 11.11 -3.83
CA LYS A 178 -0.45 11.31 -3.73
C LYS A 178 -0.12 12.62 -3.02
N GLN A 179 -0.71 13.73 -3.45
CA GLN A 179 -0.48 15.05 -2.87
C GLN A 179 -0.91 15.10 -1.40
N LEU A 180 -2.09 14.57 -1.10
CA LEU A 180 -2.62 14.45 0.25
C LEU A 180 -1.68 13.64 1.17
N LEU A 181 -1.17 12.50 0.69
CA LEU A 181 -0.20 11.70 1.45
C LEU A 181 1.15 12.38 1.59
N LEU A 182 1.63 13.11 0.58
CA LEU A 182 2.89 13.85 0.65
C LEU A 182 2.83 14.95 1.71
N ALA A 183 1.73 15.70 1.77
CA ALA A 183 1.53 16.76 2.76
C ALA A 183 1.52 16.20 4.19
N GLN A 184 0.71 15.16 4.44
CA GLN A 184 0.64 14.50 5.74
C GLN A 184 2.00 13.90 6.14
N ASN A 185 2.66 13.16 5.23
CA ASN A 185 3.87 12.41 5.56
C ASN A 185 5.06 13.31 5.88
N ARG A 186 5.09 14.57 5.41
CA ARG A 186 6.10 15.55 5.84
C ARG A 186 6.02 15.78 7.35
N VAL A 187 4.82 15.95 7.89
CA VAL A 187 4.61 16.17 9.33
C VAL A 187 4.78 14.87 10.11
N LEU A 188 4.27 13.74 9.63
CA LEU A 188 4.48 12.45 10.30
C LEU A 188 5.96 12.10 10.41
N THR A 189 6.76 12.37 9.37
CA THR A 189 8.22 12.14 9.43
C THR A 189 8.88 13.00 10.51
N ALA A 190 8.43 14.25 10.70
CA ALA A 190 8.92 15.10 11.77
C ALA A 190 8.49 14.58 13.15
N LEU A 191 7.24 14.16 13.31
CA LEU A 191 6.74 13.57 14.57
C LEU A 191 7.48 12.27 14.91
N ASP A 192 7.71 11.40 13.93
CA ASP A 192 8.45 10.15 14.10
C ASP A 192 9.90 10.39 14.53
N LYS A 193 10.54 11.45 14.00
CA LYS A 193 11.90 11.82 14.38
C LYS A 193 12.00 12.21 15.85
N HIS A 194 10.98 12.88 16.38
CA HIS A 194 10.97 13.46 17.74
C HIS A 194 10.13 12.65 18.74
N GLN A 195 9.73 11.42 18.39
CA GLN A 195 8.87 10.60 19.23
C GLN A 195 9.54 10.20 20.55
N TYR A 196 10.83 9.87 20.51
CA TYR A 196 11.61 9.38 21.66
C TYR A 196 12.51 10.46 22.28
N ASP A 197 12.39 11.71 21.83
CA ASP A 197 13.16 12.82 22.39
C ASP A 197 12.71 13.16 23.82
N ASN A 198 11.57 12.62 24.27
CA ASN A 198 11.10 12.76 25.65
C ASN A 198 12.15 12.31 26.68
N THR A 199 12.93 11.27 26.39
CA THR A 199 14.04 10.84 27.27
C THR A 199 15.26 11.76 27.20
N SER A 200 15.43 12.50 26.10
CA SER A 200 16.53 13.45 25.91
C SER A 200 16.34 14.77 26.64
N PHE A 201 15.13 15.07 27.14
CA PHE A 201 14.85 16.25 27.97
C PHE A 201 15.15 16.02 29.46
N PHE A 202 15.54 14.81 29.87
CA PHE A 202 16.04 14.57 31.22
C PHE A 202 17.52 14.95 31.30
N PRO A 203 17.93 15.76 32.28
CA PRO A 203 19.35 15.98 32.53
C PRO A 203 19.99 14.64 32.93
N GLU A 204 21.22 14.39 32.49
CA GLU A 204 21.93 13.17 32.88
C GLU A 204 22.24 13.20 34.39
N PRO A 205 21.98 12.11 35.13
CA PRO A 205 22.31 12.04 36.54
C PRO A 205 23.82 12.12 36.73
N THR A 206 24.26 12.95 37.67
CA THR A 206 25.67 13.13 38.01
C THR A 206 25.92 12.69 39.45
N TYR A 207 27.18 12.41 39.81
CA TYR A 207 27.55 12.07 41.20
C TYR A 207 27.10 13.15 42.21
N LYS A 208 27.08 14.42 41.79
CA LYS A 208 26.61 15.56 42.60
C LYS A 208 25.09 15.73 42.60
N THR A 209 24.40 15.22 41.57
CA THR A 209 22.96 15.35 41.37
C THR A 209 22.41 14.04 40.81
N PRO A 210 22.26 13.00 41.66
CA PRO A 210 21.84 11.67 41.21
C PRO A 210 20.38 11.63 40.76
N ILE A 211 19.56 12.61 41.18
CA ILE A 211 18.16 12.77 40.77
C ILE A 211 17.99 14.21 40.25
N PRO A 212 18.35 14.47 38.98
CA PRO A 212 18.18 15.79 38.40
C PRO A 212 16.69 16.11 38.23
N ARG A 213 16.28 17.32 38.63
CA ARG A 213 14.93 17.84 38.37
C ARG A 213 14.87 18.41 36.95
N SER A 214 13.77 18.18 36.25
CA SER A 214 13.50 18.76 34.94
C SER A 214 12.32 19.73 35.05
N ASP A 215 12.50 20.95 34.54
CA ASP A 215 11.44 21.97 34.44
C ASP A 215 10.62 21.82 33.14
N PHE A 216 10.88 20.77 32.36
CA PHE A 216 10.20 20.52 31.10
C PHE A 216 8.76 20.06 31.31
N ASP A 217 7.80 20.76 30.71
CA ASP A 217 6.39 20.38 30.75
C ASP A 217 6.07 19.31 29.68
N PHE A 218 6.14 18.05 30.11
CA PHE A 218 5.80 16.89 29.27
C PHE A 218 4.34 16.89 28.81
N ASN A 219 3.41 17.43 29.59
CA ASN A 219 2.00 17.47 29.21
C ASN A 219 1.80 18.44 28.04
N TYR A 220 2.45 19.60 28.10
CA TYR A 220 2.45 20.57 27.01
C TYR A 220 3.11 20.01 25.74
N TRP A 221 4.21 19.27 25.88
CA TRP A 221 4.89 18.60 24.77
C TRP A 221 3.98 17.57 24.08
N VAL A 222 3.37 16.67 24.85
CA VAL A 222 2.44 15.65 24.32
C VAL A 222 1.22 16.30 23.64
N ASP A 223 0.64 17.33 24.24
CA ASP A 223 -0.47 18.08 23.65
C ASP A 223 -0.08 18.76 22.33
N THR A 224 1.14 19.28 22.24
CA THR A 224 1.69 19.87 21.01
C THR A 224 1.85 18.81 19.91
N GLN A 225 2.40 17.63 20.22
CA GLN A 225 2.50 16.53 19.26
C GLN A 225 1.11 16.07 18.78
N ASP A 226 0.14 15.97 19.69
CA ASP A 226 -1.23 15.59 19.36
C ASP A 226 -1.92 16.59 18.44
N LYS A 227 -1.77 17.89 18.72
CA LYS A 227 -2.27 18.96 17.85
C LYS A 227 -1.63 18.91 16.47
N ALA A 228 -0.31 18.67 16.40
CA ALA A 228 0.41 18.55 15.13
C ALA A 228 -0.07 17.33 14.32
N LEU A 229 -0.20 16.17 14.96
CA LEU A 229 -0.73 14.95 14.34
C LEU A 229 -2.15 15.19 13.80
N TYR A 230 -3.02 15.81 14.60
CA TYR A 230 -4.40 16.09 14.23
C TYR A 230 -4.51 17.01 13.01
N ARG A 231 -3.68 18.06 12.95
CA ARG A 231 -3.63 19.02 11.83
C ARG A 231 -3.12 18.33 10.57
N ALA A 232 -2.05 17.54 10.69
CA ALA A 232 -1.45 16.82 9.56
C ALA A 232 -2.41 15.83 8.89
N THR A 233 -3.28 15.23 9.69
CA THR A 233 -4.18 14.14 9.27
C THR A 233 -5.59 14.62 8.95
N ARG A 234 -5.85 15.93 9.05
CA ARG A 234 -7.19 16.53 8.84
C ARG A 234 -7.79 16.15 7.50
N ASP A 235 -6.99 16.18 6.44
CA ASP A 235 -7.47 15.97 5.07
C ASP A 235 -7.57 14.48 4.75
N THR A 236 -6.76 13.64 5.40
CA THR A 236 -6.82 12.19 5.26
C THR A 236 -7.96 11.59 6.09
N GLY A 237 -8.35 12.25 7.18
CA GLY A 237 -9.34 11.79 8.14
C GLY A 237 -8.80 10.82 9.18
N TRP A 238 -7.51 10.45 9.14
CA TRP A 238 -6.95 9.46 10.08
C TRP A 238 -6.98 9.98 11.51
N THR A 239 -7.47 9.19 12.46
CA THR A 239 -7.61 9.59 13.87
C THR A 239 -6.41 9.20 14.74
N GLY A 240 -5.40 8.52 14.16
CA GLY A 240 -4.23 8.05 14.93
C GLY A 240 -4.56 6.95 15.94
N ARG A 241 -5.66 6.21 15.73
CA ARG A 241 -6.21 5.20 16.65
C ARG A 241 -6.60 5.73 18.03
N LYS A 242 -6.71 7.06 18.19
CA LYS A 242 -7.22 7.71 19.39
C LYS A 242 -8.74 7.86 19.26
N HIS A 243 -9.47 6.92 19.84
CA HIS A 243 -10.93 6.87 19.82
C HIS A 243 -11.59 7.42 21.09
N ASP A 244 -10.81 7.63 22.14
CA ASP A 244 -11.30 8.05 23.45
C ASP A 244 -10.54 9.29 23.91
N SER A 245 -10.92 10.45 23.36
CA SER A 245 -10.34 11.72 23.75
C SER A 245 -11.45 12.64 24.25
N SER A 246 -11.38 13.01 25.52
CA SER A 246 -12.23 14.06 26.11
C SER A 246 -12.12 15.43 25.42
N LYS A 247 -11.16 15.58 24.50
CA LYS A 247 -10.91 16.79 23.71
C LYS A 247 -11.76 16.88 22.44
N ARG A 248 -12.60 15.88 22.12
CA ARG A 248 -13.34 15.78 20.85
C ARG A 248 -14.75 15.25 21.06
N SER A 249 -15.68 15.65 20.19
CA SER A 249 -17.03 15.09 20.16
C SER A 249 -17.11 13.90 19.21
N ASP A 250 -18.04 12.99 19.49
CA ASP A 250 -18.32 11.83 18.64
C ASP A 250 -18.72 12.23 17.21
N PHE A 251 -19.45 13.34 17.07
CA PHE A 251 -19.80 13.92 15.77
C PHE A 251 -18.54 14.21 14.94
N PHE A 252 -17.55 14.83 15.57
CA PHE A 252 -16.30 15.19 14.93
C PHE A 252 -15.51 13.95 14.49
N ASP A 253 -15.43 12.92 15.34
CA ASP A 253 -14.72 11.68 15.01
C ASP A 253 -15.45 10.87 13.92
N CYS A 254 -16.78 10.85 13.91
CA CYS A 254 -17.56 10.25 12.82
C CYS A 254 -17.33 10.96 11.49
N TYR A 255 -17.29 12.29 11.49
CA TYR A 255 -17.00 13.08 10.28
C TYR A 255 -15.62 12.76 9.71
N ARG A 256 -14.60 12.62 10.58
CA ARG A 256 -13.26 12.19 10.17
C ARG A 256 -13.22 10.76 9.67
N LEU A 257 -13.93 9.85 10.32
CA LEU A 257 -14.00 8.44 9.93
C LEU A 257 -14.61 8.29 8.53
N LEU A 258 -15.69 9.02 8.22
CA LEU A 258 -16.27 9.07 6.88
C LEU A 258 -15.27 9.60 5.84
N ARG A 259 -14.52 10.65 6.17
CA ARG A 259 -13.46 11.17 5.28
C ARG A 259 -12.36 10.15 5.03
N PHE A 260 -11.92 9.46 6.09
CA PHE A 260 -10.92 8.39 5.98
C PHE A 260 -11.41 7.27 5.09
N LYS A 261 -12.64 6.77 5.32
CA LYS A 261 -13.24 5.73 4.49
C LYS A 261 -13.38 6.19 3.04
N ARG A 262 -13.77 7.44 2.77
CA ARG A 262 -13.84 7.99 1.40
C ARG A 262 -12.50 7.85 0.68
N ASN A 263 -11.41 8.26 1.32
CA ASN A 263 -10.07 8.18 0.73
C ASN A 263 -9.65 6.73 0.46
N GLN A 264 -10.02 5.78 1.32
CA GLN A 264 -9.80 4.34 1.10
C GLN A 264 -10.61 3.81 -0.10
N LEU A 265 -11.88 4.21 -0.23
CA LEU A 265 -12.74 3.82 -1.36
C LEU A 265 -12.22 4.37 -2.68
N ILE A 266 -11.78 5.64 -2.71
CA ILE A 266 -11.13 6.24 -3.88
C ILE A 266 -9.89 5.44 -4.28
N LEU A 267 -9.07 5.03 -3.30
CA LEU A 267 -7.89 4.21 -3.58
C LEU A 267 -8.28 2.84 -4.15
N ARG A 268 -9.23 2.13 -3.52
CA ARG A 268 -9.72 0.82 -3.99
C ARG A 268 -10.25 0.89 -5.41
N ASP A 269 -11.17 1.81 -5.68
CA ASP A 269 -11.85 1.91 -6.98
C ASP A 269 -10.85 2.27 -8.09
N ASN A 270 -9.86 3.10 -7.77
CA ASN A 270 -8.78 3.40 -8.70
C ASN A 270 -7.84 2.21 -8.96
N ILE A 271 -7.54 1.39 -7.94
CA ILE A 271 -6.78 0.14 -8.12
C ILE A 271 -7.54 -0.79 -9.07
N LEU A 272 -8.83 -1.03 -8.82
CA LEU A 272 -9.67 -1.91 -9.66
C LEU A 272 -9.74 -1.41 -11.10
N PHE A 273 -9.93 -0.10 -11.29
CA PHE A 273 -9.92 0.52 -12.62
C PHE A 273 -8.58 0.32 -13.34
N GLN A 274 -7.46 0.58 -12.67
CA GLN A 274 -6.13 0.38 -13.26
C GLN A 274 -5.83 -1.08 -13.55
N LEU A 275 -6.28 -2.00 -12.68
CA LEU A 275 -6.16 -3.44 -12.91
C LEU A 275 -6.89 -3.85 -14.19
N GLY A 276 -8.16 -3.47 -14.38
CA GLY A 276 -8.91 -3.77 -15.60
C GLY A 276 -8.20 -3.23 -16.85
N LYS A 277 -7.71 -1.98 -16.79
CA LYS A 277 -6.98 -1.34 -17.89
C LYS A 277 -5.66 -2.06 -18.22
N GLU A 278 -4.85 -2.36 -17.21
CA GLU A 278 -3.55 -3.02 -17.42
C GLU A 278 -3.71 -4.47 -17.85
N LEU A 279 -4.69 -5.21 -17.30
CA LEU A 279 -5.01 -6.56 -17.72
C LEU A 279 -5.50 -6.60 -19.16
N THR A 280 -6.36 -5.66 -19.55
CA THR A 280 -6.77 -5.47 -20.95
C THR A 280 -5.54 -5.24 -21.84
N ARG A 281 -4.66 -4.32 -21.45
CA ARG A 281 -3.45 -4.00 -22.23
C ARG A 281 -2.51 -5.18 -22.40
N VAL A 282 -2.26 -5.98 -21.36
CA VAL A 282 -1.40 -7.17 -21.50
C VAL A 282 -2.11 -8.31 -22.24
N GLY A 283 -3.43 -8.47 -22.04
CA GLY A 283 -4.23 -9.49 -22.72
C GLY A 283 -4.38 -9.24 -24.22
N GLN A 284 -4.31 -7.99 -24.66
CA GLN A 284 -4.31 -7.60 -26.08
C GLN A 284 -3.14 -8.18 -26.90
N GLN A 285 -2.12 -8.70 -26.24
CA GLN A 285 -1.03 -9.45 -26.90
C GLN A 285 -1.47 -10.82 -27.42
N TYR A 286 -2.47 -11.43 -26.77
CA TYR A 286 -2.99 -12.75 -27.12
C TYR A 286 -4.29 -12.66 -27.92
N ASN A 287 -5.09 -11.63 -27.66
CA ASN A 287 -6.30 -11.34 -28.42
C ASN A 287 -6.44 -9.80 -28.57
N PRO A 288 -6.24 -9.22 -29.78
CA PRO A 288 -6.28 -7.79 -29.99
C PRO A 288 -7.58 -7.10 -29.56
N GLU A 289 -8.70 -7.82 -29.57
CA GLU A 289 -10.01 -7.30 -29.16
C GLU A 289 -10.28 -7.49 -27.67
N PHE A 290 -9.39 -8.12 -26.91
CA PHE A 290 -9.61 -8.43 -25.50
C PHE A 290 -9.89 -7.17 -24.69
N GLU A 291 -10.92 -7.25 -23.85
CA GLU A 291 -11.28 -6.24 -22.87
C GLU A 291 -11.73 -6.91 -21.57
N VAL A 292 -11.28 -6.35 -20.45
CA VAL A 292 -11.74 -6.75 -19.12
C VAL A 292 -11.94 -5.53 -18.23
N VAL A 293 -13.12 -5.48 -17.60
CA VAL A 293 -13.48 -4.45 -16.63
C VAL A 293 -13.74 -5.10 -15.28
N ILE A 294 -13.07 -4.58 -14.27
CA ILE A 294 -13.19 -5.04 -12.88
C ILE A 294 -13.79 -3.90 -12.07
N SER A 295 -14.89 -4.18 -11.38
CA SER A 295 -15.63 -3.18 -10.60
C SER A 295 -16.13 -3.77 -9.28
N PRO A 296 -16.28 -2.96 -8.21
CA PRO A 296 -16.91 -3.42 -6.98
C PRO A 296 -18.41 -3.67 -7.20
N THR A 297 -18.97 -4.67 -6.54
CA THR A 297 -20.43 -4.90 -6.52
C THR A 297 -21.11 -4.08 -5.42
N ASN A 298 -22.43 -4.15 -5.36
CA ASN A 298 -23.22 -3.56 -4.28
C ASN A 298 -22.94 -4.21 -2.92
N ALA A 299 -22.32 -5.39 -2.89
CA ALA A 299 -21.87 -6.02 -1.65
C ALA A 299 -20.85 -5.13 -0.93
N LEU A 300 -20.01 -4.39 -1.65
CA LEU A 300 -18.99 -3.51 -1.06
C LEU A 300 -19.53 -2.09 -0.77
N PRO A 301 -18.97 -1.38 0.23
CA PRO A 301 -19.27 0.04 0.43
C PRO A 301 -18.90 0.86 -0.80
N ASN A 302 -19.72 1.84 -1.16
CA ASN A 302 -19.49 2.75 -2.28
C ASN A 302 -19.54 4.22 -1.82
N ILE A 303 -19.03 5.11 -2.68
CA ILE A 303 -18.93 6.55 -2.36
C ILE A 303 -20.32 7.20 -2.27
N ALA A 304 -21.30 6.74 -3.06
CA ALA A 304 -22.65 7.32 -3.05
C ALA A 304 -23.37 7.09 -1.72
N GLU A 305 -23.29 5.88 -1.16
CA GLU A 305 -23.79 5.58 0.19
C GLU A 305 -23.08 6.39 1.27
N LEU A 306 -21.75 6.53 1.14
CA LEU A 306 -20.95 7.35 2.06
C LEU A 306 -21.40 8.83 2.02
N ASP A 307 -21.66 9.37 0.83
CA ASP A 307 -22.15 10.73 0.66
C ASP A 307 -23.54 10.93 1.30
N LYS A 308 -24.45 9.96 1.15
CA LYS A 308 -25.74 9.97 1.86
C LYS A 308 -25.56 9.95 3.38
N LEU A 309 -24.70 9.08 3.91
CA LEU A 309 -24.42 9.02 5.35
C LEU A 309 -23.82 10.33 5.88
N LYS A 310 -22.96 10.98 5.09
CA LYS A 310 -22.37 12.27 5.45
C LYS A 310 -23.43 13.39 5.50
N GLU A 311 -24.36 13.39 4.55
CA GLU A 311 -25.48 14.33 4.54
C GLU A 311 -26.42 14.09 5.73
N GLN A 312 -26.79 12.83 5.98
CA GLN A 312 -27.60 12.45 7.13
C GLN A 312 -26.93 12.78 8.46
N LEU A 313 -25.62 12.60 8.60
CA LEU A 313 -24.87 13.01 9.78
C LEU A 313 -24.99 14.51 10.01
N SER A 314 -24.86 15.31 8.94
CA SER A 314 -24.96 16.77 9.01
C SER A 314 -26.37 17.25 9.37
N GLN A 315 -27.38 16.43 9.13
CA GLN A 315 -28.78 16.67 9.49
C GLN A 315 -29.18 15.98 10.81
N GLU A 316 -28.23 15.32 11.50
CA GLU A 316 -28.46 14.55 12.74
C GLU A 316 -29.50 13.41 12.58
N LYS A 317 -29.62 12.86 11.36
CA LYS A 317 -30.61 11.82 10.98
C LYS A 317 -30.06 10.39 11.01
N VAL A 318 -28.80 10.21 11.39
CA VAL A 318 -28.14 8.89 11.41
C VAL A 318 -27.38 8.72 12.72
N SER A 319 -27.38 7.51 13.26
CA SER A 319 -26.64 7.24 14.48
C SER A 319 -25.14 7.13 14.21
N PHE A 320 -24.31 7.47 15.21
CA PHE A 320 -22.87 7.25 15.13
C PHE A 320 -22.53 5.76 14.94
N THR A 321 -23.35 4.86 15.51
CA THR A 321 -23.22 3.41 15.35
C THR A 321 -23.38 2.99 13.89
N ASP A 322 -24.31 3.57 13.14
CA ASP A 322 -24.51 3.24 11.72
C ASP A 322 -23.30 3.68 10.88
N ILE A 323 -22.72 4.83 11.18
CA ILE A 323 -21.50 5.32 10.52
C ILE A 323 -20.32 4.39 10.79
N ILE A 324 -20.14 3.99 12.06
CA ILE A 324 -19.11 3.04 12.46
C ILE A 324 -19.33 1.69 11.77
N ASN A 325 -20.57 1.19 11.74
CA ASN A 325 -20.92 -0.07 11.09
C ASN A 325 -20.63 -0.04 9.59
N PHE A 326 -20.93 1.06 8.91
CA PHE A 326 -20.60 1.25 7.50
C PHE A 326 -19.09 1.28 7.26
N CYS A 327 -18.36 2.11 8.01
CA CYS A 327 -16.92 2.32 7.81
C CYS A 327 -16.09 1.06 8.11
N TYR A 328 -16.48 0.30 9.14
CA TYR A 328 -15.85 -0.96 9.53
C TYR A 328 -16.50 -2.21 8.92
N GLU A 329 -17.55 -2.04 8.11
CA GLU A 329 -18.28 -3.14 7.47
C GLU A 329 -18.81 -4.19 8.49
N ARG A 330 -19.24 -3.74 9.68
CA ARG A 330 -19.59 -4.61 10.82
C ARG A 330 -20.99 -5.23 10.74
N LYS A 331 -21.91 -4.61 10.01
CA LYS A 331 -23.27 -5.13 9.78
C LYS A 331 -23.81 -4.63 8.44
N ARG A 332 -23.99 -5.55 7.50
CA ARG A 332 -25.03 -5.47 6.48
C ARG A 332 -25.82 -6.77 6.62
N THR A 333 -26.76 -6.79 7.56
CA THR A 333 -27.84 -7.76 7.49
C THR A 333 -28.79 -7.24 6.43
N SER A 334 -28.85 -7.95 5.32
CA SER A 334 -29.88 -7.83 4.28
C SER A 334 -31.27 -7.91 4.89
#